data_AF-A0A6M0G258-F1
#
_entry.id   AF-A0A6M0G258-F1
#
_cell.length_a   1.000
_cell.length_b   1.000
_cell.length_c   1.000
_cell.angle_alpha   90.00
_cell.angle_beta   90.00
_cell.angle_gamma   90.00
#
_symmetry.space_group_name_H-M   'P 1'
#
loop_
_entity.id
_entity.type
_entity.pdbx_description
1 polymer ?
#
loop_
_entity_poly.entity_id
_entity_poly.type
_entity_poly.pdbx_seq_one_letter_code
_entity_poly.pdbx_strand_id
1 'polypeptide(L)'
;MIKNELEYQTTQDWVKRFTEAITKADQDQAKKTSDPQGWQMTRDVLQVHLEGLLEEVAEYETLNSLEPQGAITLKASWLTELPQILIKARIAANLSQEELAAIIGITEEEIRSSEKNNYALTPFTTILDIAAALGVELESATFAVDFAEVNRWRQRLPIIGNRSRTA
;
A
#
# COMPACT_ATOMS: atom_id res chain seq x y z
N MET A 1 4.70 1.04 -2.23
CA MET A 1 3.78 1.13 -3.39
C MET A 1 3.74 2.57 -3.83
N ILE A 2 3.99 2.80 -5.12
CA ILE A 2 3.84 4.10 -5.78
C ILE A 2 2.36 4.39 -6.01
N LYS A 3 1.91 5.58 -5.61
CA LYS A 3 0.50 5.96 -5.66
C LYS A 3 0.19 6.90 -6.82
N ASN A 4 1.15 7.69 -7.29
CA ASN A 4 0.92 8.73 -8.28
C ASN A 4 2.19 9.00 -9.10
N GLU A 5 2.03 9.83 -10.13
CA GLU A 5 3.10 10.18 -11.06
C GLU A 5 4.29 10.88 -10.39
N LEU A 6 4.05 11.71 -9.36
CA LEU A 6 5.13 12.37 -8.63
C LEU A 6 5.97 11.36 -7.83
N GLU A 7 5.32 10.42 -7.15
CA GLU A 7 5.98 9.31 -6.46
C GLU A 7 6.72 8.42 -7.45
N TYR A 8 6.15 8.16 -8.64
CA TYR A 8 6.79 7.40 -9.69
C TYR A 8 8.12 8.04 -10.15
N GLN A 9 8.09 9.33 -10.49
CA GLN A 9 9.28 10.08 -10.89
C GLN A 9 10.34 10.11 -9.78
N THR A 10 9.90 10.33 -8.54
CA THR A 10 10.79 10.31 -7.38
C THR A 10 11.44 8.94 -7.19
N THR A 11 10.68 7.86 -7.36
CA THR A 11 11.20 6.50 -7.25
C THR A 11 12.19 6.17 -8.37
N GLN A 12 11.94 6.60 -9.60
CA GLN A 12 12.89 6.46 -10.71
C GLN A 12 14.23 7.16 -10.42
N ASP A 13 14.19 8.35 -9.83
CA ASP A 13 15.40 9.05 -9.38
C ASP A 13 16.16 8.25 -8.31
N TRP A 14 15.44 7.61 -7.37
CA TRP A 14 16.05 6.74 -6.38
C TRP A 14 16.66 5.49 -7.02
N VAL A 15 15.96 4.81 -7.93
CA VAL A 15 16.48 3.66 -8.69
C VAL A 15 17.82 4.00 -9.34
N LYS A 16 17.91 5.17 -9.98
CA LYS A 16 19.16 5.66 -10.57
C LYS A 16 20.27 5.84 -9.52
N ARG A 17 19.97 6.49 -8.39
CA ARG A 17 20.94 6.72 -7.31
C ARG A 17 21.45 5.43 -6.69
N PHE A 18 20.57 4.45 -6.44
CA PHE A 18 20.96 3.14 -5.92
C PHE A 18 21.82 2.37 -6.94
N THR A 19 21.45 2.39 -8.22
CA THR A 19 22.24 1.78 -9.30
C THR A 19 23.65 2.39 -9.38
N GLU A 20 23.76 3.72 -9.30
CA GLU A 20 25.06 4.40 -9.27
C GLU A 20 25.87 4.06 -8.01
N ALA A 21 25.22 3.94 -6.84
CA ALA A 21 25.88 3.57 -5.59
C ALA A 21 26.42 2.14 -5.62
N ILE A 22 25.66 1.19 -6.15
CA ILE A 22 26.10 -0.20 -6.37
C ILE A 22 27.29 -0.22 -7.33
N THR A 23 27.20 0.51 -8.45
CA THR A 23 28.29 0.60 -9.43
C THR A 23 29.58 1.12 -8.79
N LYS A 24 29.49 2.16 -7.94
CA LYS A 24 30.65 2.68 -7.20
C LYS A 24 31.20 1.67 -6.20
N ALA A 25 30.33 0.98 -5.46
CA ALA A 25 30.75 -0.09 -4.55
C ALA A 25 31.47 -1.22 -5.31
N ASP A 26 30.97 -1.59 -6.49
CA ASP A 26 31.58 -2.61 -7.33
C ASP A 26 32.93 -2.19 -7.93
N GLN A 27 33.20 -0.89 -8.05
CA GLN A 27 34.48 -0.36 -8.53
C GLN A 27 35.52 -0.16 -7.41
N ASP A 28 35.12 -0.17 -6.14
CA ASP A 28 36.03 0.05 -5.01
C ASP A 28 36.83 -1.21 -4.64
N GLN A 29 37.87 -1.47 -5.44
CA GLN A 29 38.76 -2.62 -5.23
C GLN A 29 39.55 -2.54 -3.91
N ALA A 30 39.80 -1.33 -3.40
CA ALA A 30 40.52 -1.11 -2.15
C ALA A 30 39.66 -1.57 -0.96
N LYS A 31 38.37 -1.24 -0.96
CA LYS A 31 37.42 -1.68 0.07
C LYS A 31 37.16 -3.19 -0.03
N LYS A 32 37.03 -3.75 -1.23
CA LYS A 32 36.92 -5.21 -1.45
C LYS A 32 38.09 -5.99 -0.86
N THR A 33 39.29 -5.40 -0.86
CA THR A 33 40.51 -6.04 -0.36
C THR A 33 40.69 -5.82 1.14
N SER A 34 40.44 -4.60 1.63
CA SER A 34 40.67 -4.22 3.03
C SER A 34 39.55 -4.65 3.98
N ASP A 35 38.32 -4.72 3.50
CA ASP A 35 37.12 -5.09 4.28
C ASP A 35 36.09 -5.81 3.38
N PRO A 36 36.35 -7.08 3.00
CA PRO A 36 35.49 -7.80 2.07
C PRO A 36 34.06 -8.01 2.60
N GLN A 37 33.93 -8.28 3.90
CA GLN A 37 32.62 -8.53 4.54
C GLN A 37 31.79 -7.25 4.62
N GLY A 38 32.37 -6.13 5.05
CA GLY A 38 31.68 -4.85 5.13
C GLY A 38 31.30 -4.32 3.73
N TRP A 39 32.17 -4.54 2.73
CA TRP A 39 31.85 -4.25 1.33
C TRP A 39 30.62 -5.05 0.86
N GLN A 40 30.65 -6.39 1.02
CA GLN A 40 29.58 -7.27 0.56
C GLN A 40 28.24 -6.92 1.22
N MET A 41 28.25 -6.74 2.55
CA MET A 41 27.05 -6.37 3.30
C MET A 41 26.45 -5.05 2.81
N THR A 42 27.29 -4.03 2.57
CA THR A 42 26.85 -2.74 2.05
C THR A 42 26.21 -2.89 0.66
N ARG A 43 26.88 -3.64 -0.22
CA ARG A 43 26.41 -3.91 -1.59
C ARG A 43 25.09 -4.67 -1.57
N ASP A 44 24.93 -5.66 -0.70
CA ASP A 44 23.70 -6.45 -0.58
C ASP A 44 22.53 -5.64 -0.03
N VAL A 45 22.77 -4.76 0.95
CA VAL A 45 21.73 -3.84 1.44
C VAL A 45 21.26 -2.91 0.33
N LEU A 46 22.19 -2.31 -0.44
CA LEU A 46 21.83 -1.47 -1.58
C LEU A 46 21.03 -2.25 -2.64
N GLN A 47 21.42 -3.50 -2.89
CA GLN A 47 20.75 -4.37 -3.86
C GLN A 47 19.30 -4.67 -3.44
N VAL A 48 19.07 -5.06 -2.19
CA VAL A 48 17.71 -5.33 -1.68
C VAL A 48 16.81 -4.09 -1.78
N HIS A 49 17.35 -2.90 -1.48
CA HIS A 49 16.59 -1.66 -1.64
C HIS A 49 16.27 -1.35 -3.11
N LEU A 50 17.24 -1.56 -4.02
CA LEU A 50 17.02 -1.38 -5.46
C LEU A 50 15.94 -2.32 -5.99
N GLU A 51 16.00 -3.61 -5.61
CA GLU A 51 15.01 -4.61 -6.01
C GLU A 51 13.60 -4.22 -5.57
N GLY A 52 13.43 -3.78 -4.32
CA GLY A 52 12.13 -3.29 -3.84
C GLY A 52 11.61 -2.08 -4.62
N LEU A 53 12.47 -1.12 -4.97
CA LEU A 53 12.04 0.04 -5.77
C LEU A 53 11.65 -0.37 -7.21
N LEU A 54 12.37 -1.31 -7.81
CA LEU A 54 12.06 -1.84 -9.14
C LEU A 54 10.73 -2.61 -9.16
N GLU A 55 10.44 -3.37 -8.10
CA GLU A 55 9.13 -4.03 -7.93
C GLU A 55 7.99 -3.00 -7.87
N GLU A 56 8.15 -1.92 -7.11
CA GLU A 56 7.13 -0.87 -7.03
C GLU A 56 6.93 -0.14 -8.38
N VAL A 57 8.03 0.12 -9.10
CA VAL A 57 7.99 0.71 -10.46
C VAL A 57 7.23 -0.21 -11.41
N ALA A 58 7.58 -1.49 -11.44
CA ALA A 58 6.94 -2.46 -12.33
C ALA A 58 5.45 -2.61 -12.04
N GLU A 59 5.05 -2.60 -10.75
CA GLU A 59 3.64 -2.62 -10.35
C GLU A 59 2.90 -1.38 -10.88
N TYR A 60 3.45 -0.18 -10.67
CA TYR A 60 2.84 1.07 -11.15
C TYR A 60 2.71 1.09 -12.68
N GLU A 61 3.79 0.79 -13.41
CA GLU A 61 3.79 0.76 -14.87
C GLU A 61 2.79 -0.25 -15.42
N THR A 62 2.71 -1.44 -14.81
CA THR A 62 1.74 -2.47 -15.20
C THR A 62 0.31 -1.94 -15.06
N LEU A 63 -0.04 -1.36 -13.92
CA LEU A 63 -1.38 -0.80 -13.68
C LEU A 63 -1.68 0.38 -14.61
N ASN A 64 -0.76 1.33 -14.73
CA ASN A 64 -0.93 2.55 -15.52
C ASN A 64 -0.93 2.29 -17.04
N SER A 65 -0.38 1.15 -17.49
CA SER A 65 -0.43 0.74 -18.90
C SER A 65 -1.76 0.12 -19.33
N LEU A 66 -2.66 -0.17 -18.38
CA LEU A 66 -3.95 -0.77 -18.68
C LEU A 66 -4.81 0.22 -19.46
N GLU A 67 -5.40 -0.26 -20.55
CA GLU A 67 -6.53 0.44 -21.15
C GLU A 67 -7.73 0.26 -20.22
N PRO A 68 -8.48 1.33 -19.86
CA PRO A 68 -9.66 1.23 -18.99
C PRO A 68 -10.87 0.59 -19.71
N GLN A 69 -10.67 -0.60 -20.28
CA GLN A 69 -11.63 -1.36 -21.04
C GLN A 69 -11.78 -2.75 -20.40
N GLY A 70 -12.95 -3.03 -19.84
CA GLY A 70 -13.24 -4.29 -19.17
C GLY A 70 -12.91 -4.27 -17.67
N ALA A 71 -13.06 -5.43 -17.03
CA ALA A 71 -12.83 -5.60 -15.61
C ALA A 71 -11.45 -6.23 -15.35
N ILE A 72 -10.80 -5.78 -14.27
CA ILE A 72 -9.56 -6.38 -13.76
C ILE A 72 -9.81 -7.02 -12.40
N THR A 73 -9.03 -8.04 -12.06
CA THR A 73 -9.09 -8.69 -10.74
C THR A 73 -7.89 -8.30 -9.90
N LEU A 74 -8.14 -7.60 -8.79
CA LEU A 74 -7.14 -7.29 -7.78
C LEU A 74 -7.38 -8.19 -6.55
N LYS A 75 -6.36 -8.93 -6.12
CA LYS A 75 -6.48 -9.86 -5.00
C LYS A 75 -6.02 -9.20 -3.70
N ALA A 76 -6.79 -9.41 -2.64
CA ALA A 76 -6.43 -9.06 -1.28
C ALA A 76 -6.49 -10.31 -0.39
N SER A 77 -5.50 -10.50 0.49
CA SER A 77 -5.49 -11.59 1.46
C SER A 77 -6.27 -11.24 2.73
N TRP A 78 -6.40 -9.94 3.04
CA TRP A 78 -7.07 -9.45 4.23
C TRP A 78 -7.64 -8.04 4.05
N LEU A 79 -8.60 -7.66 4.90
CA LEU A 79 -9.25 -6.34 4.87
C LEU A 79 -8.27 -5.17 4.99
N THR A 80 -7.12 -5.38 5.63
CA THR A 80 -6.06 -4.36 5.74
C THR A 80 -5.44 -3.97 4.41
N GLU A 81 -5.63 -4.78 3.36
CA GLU A 81 -5.13 -4.51 2.01
C GLU A 81 -6.13 -3.70 1.16
N LEU A 82 -7.37 -3.49 1.62
CA LEU A 82 -8.39 -2.69 0.92
C LEU A 82 -7.88 -1.29 0.51
N PRO A 83 -7.17 -0.51 1.36
CA PRO A 83 -6.54 0.74 0.95
C PRO A 83 -5.69 0.63 -0.32
N GLN A 84 -4.88 -0.43 -0.43
CA GLN A 84 -4.03 -0.63 -1.60
C GLN A 84 -4.85 -1.00 -2.83
N ILE A 85 -5.90 -1.82 -2.67
CA ILE A 85 -6.81 -2.17 -3.77
C ILE A 85 -7.44 -0.92 -4.39
N LEU A 86 -7.90 0.02 -3.56
CA LEU A 86 -8.51 1.27 -4.06
C LEU A 86 -7.51 2.12 -4.85
N ILE A 87 -6.28 2.27 -4.36
CA ILE A 87 -5.25 3.03 -5.06
C ILE A 87 -4.88 2.34 -6.38
N LYS A 88 -4.73 1.00 -6.37
CA LYS A 88 -4.43 0.22 -7.58
C LYS A 88 -5.55 0.33 -8.61
N ALA A 89 -6.80 0.26 -8.19
CA ALA A 89 -7.95 0.45 -9.05
C ALA A 89 -7.97 1.85 -9.68
N ARG A 90 -7.66 2.90 -8.90
CA ARG A 90 -7.55 4.27 -9.44
C ARG A 90 -6.46 4.38 -10.51
N ILE A 91 -5.26 3.85 -10.25
CA ILE A 91 -4.15 3.88 -11.21
C ILE A 91 -4.52 3.10 -12.47
N ALA A 92 -5.10 1.91 -12.33
CA ALA A 92 -5.56 1.10 -13.45
C ALA A 92 -6.68 1.75 -14.28
N ALA A 93 -7.48 2.61 -13.65
CA ALA A 93 -8.49 3.42 -14.32
C ALA A 93 -7.90 4.67 -14.99
N ASN A 94 -6.58 4.91 -14.90
CA ASN A 94 -5.88 6.11 -15.35
C ASN A 94 -6.50 7.42 -14.81
N LEU A 95 -7.03 7.38 -13.59
CA LEU A 95 -7.59 8.56 -12.93
C LEU A 95 -6.53 9.21 -12.04
N SER A 96 -6.36 10.52 -12.17
CA SER A 96 -5.62 11.33 -11.21
C SER A 96 -6.39 11.47 -9.88
N GLN A 97 -5.69 11.90 -8.83
CA GLN A 97 -6.33 12.21 -7.54
C GLN A 97 -7.34 13.36 -7.68
N GLU A 98 -7.08 14.33 -8.55
CA GLU A 98 -7.97 15.45 -8.86
C GLU A 98 -9.25 14.96 -9.54
N GLU A 99 -9.14 14.11 -10.56
CA GLU A 99 -10.30 13.55 -11.25
C GLU A 99 -11.16 12.68 -10.33
N LEU A 100 -10.54 11.82 -9.51
CA LEU A 100 -11.30 11.03 -8.52
C LEU A 100 -12.03 11.95 -7.52
N ALA A 101 -11.35 12.99 -7.02
CA ALA A 101 -11.95 13.96 -6.10
C ALA A 101 -13.15 14.68 -6.75
N ALA A 102 -13.02 15.07 -8.01
CA ALA A 102 -14.10 15.69 -8.78
C ALA A 102 -15.30 14.75 -8.98
N ILE A 103 -15.05 13.45 -9.23
CA ILE A 103 -16.11 12.44 -9.39
C ILE A 103 -16.96 12.29 -8.12
N ILE A 104 -16.32 12.27 -6.94
CA ILE A 104 -17.03 12.06 -5.66
C ILE A 104 -17.41 13.36 -4.94
N GLY A 105 -17.02 14.51 -5.49
CA GLY A 105 -17.38 15.83 -4.96
C GLY A 105 -16.61 16.26 -3.72
N ILE A 106 -15.34 15.86 -3.59
CA ILE A 106 -14.44 16.32 -2.51
C ILE A 106 -13.22 17.05 -3.09
N THR A 107 -12.33 17.56 -2.24
CA THR A 107 -11.11 18.23 -2.68
C THR A 107 -9.99 17.25 -3.02
N GLU A 108 -9.10 17.61 -3.95
CA GLU A 108 -7.90 16.80 -4.26
C GLU A 108 -7.06 16.53 -3.00
N GLU A 109 -6.92 17.52 -2.11
CA GLU A 109 -6.13 17.38 -0.88
C GLU A 109 -6.71 16.31 0.07
N GLU A 110 -8.04 16.15 0.10
CA GLU A 110 -8.68 15.08 0.87
C GLU A 110 -8.35 13.69 0.30
N ILE A 111 -8.37 13.52 -1.02
CA ILE A 111 -7.91 12.27 -1.66
C ILE A 111 -6.43 12.05 -1.40
N ARG A 112 -5.58 13.06 -1.60
CA ARG A 112 -4.13 12.97 -1.40
C ARG A 112 -3.79 12.58 0.04
N SER A 113 -4.44 13.21 1.02
CA SER A 113 -4.26 12.90 2.45
C SER A 113 -4.71 11.48 2.77
N SER A 114 -5.87 11.06 2.22
CA SER A 114 -6.41 9.71 2.38
C SER A 114 -5.47 8.66 1.79
N GLU A 115 -5.03 8.82 0.55
CA GLU A 115 -4.10 7.87 -0.06
C GLU A 115 -2.77 7.86 0.68
N LYS A 116 -2.23 9.01 1.07
CA LYS A 116 -0.97 9.12 1.83
C LYS A 116 -1.00 8.33 3.13
N ASN A 117 -2.11 8.39 3.87
CA ASN A 117 -2.28 7.69 5.15
C ASN A 117 -2.91 6.29 5.02
N ASN A 118 -3.03 5.76 3.80
CA ASN A 118 -3.69 4.48 3.50
C ASN A 118 -5.13 4.42 4.06
N TYR A 119 -5.86 5.52 3.92
CA TYR A 119 -7.23 5.72 4.37
C TYR A 119 -7.45 5.56 5.88
N ALA A 120 -6.38 5.57 6.69
CA ALA A 120 -6.47 5.31 8.13
C ALA A 120 -7.32 6.35 8.89
N LEU A 121 -7.41 7.58 8.37
CA LEU A 121 -8.19 8.67 8.94
C LEU A 121 -9.42 9.03 8.10
N THR A 122 -9.69 8.28 7.04
CA THR A 122 -10.78 8.58 6.11
C THR A 122 -12.08 7.99 6.64
N PRO A 123 -13.20 8.76 6.64
CA PRO A 123 -14.49 8.23 7.01
C PRO A 123 -14.85 7.01 6.17
N PHE A 124 -15.42 5.99 6.80
CA PHE A 124 -15.79 4.77 6.08
C PHE A 124 -16.78 5.04 4.94
N THR A 125 -17.69 5.99 5.09
CA THR A 125 -18.60 6.42 4.02
C THR A 125 -17.84 6.93 2.80
N THR A 126 -16.81 7.75 2.98
CA THR A 126 -15.96 8.23 1.89
C THR A 126 -15.18 7.10 1.22
N ILE A 127 -14.74 6.09 1.98
CA ILE A 127 -14.13 4.88 1.41
C ILE A 127 -15.12 4.13 0.51
N LEU A 128 -16.39 4.02 0.92
CA LEU A 128 -17.45 3.43 0.10
C LEU A 128 -17.74 4.26 -1.16
N ASP A 129 -17.79 5.59 -1.05
CA ASP A 129 -18.00 6.48 -2.19
C ASP A 129 -16.86 6.33 -3.23
N ILE A 130 -15.61 6.24 -2.75
CA ILE A 130 -14.43 5.97 -3.60
C ILE A 130 -14.52 4.60 -4.25
N ALA A 131 -14.84 3.55 -3.49
CA ALA A 131 -14.99 2.19 -4.03
C ALA A 131 -16.07 2.14 -5.12
N ALA A 132 -17.21 2.80 -4.89
CA ALA A 132 -18.29 2.90 -5.85
C ALA A 132 -17.87 3.67 -7.12
N ALA A 133 -17.19 4.81 -6.96
CA ALA A 133 -16.68 5.60 -8.08
C ALA A 133 -15.66 4.85 -8.95
N LEU A 134 -14.87 3.97 -8.33
CA LEU A 134 -13.88 3.13 -9.00
C LEU A 134 -14.44 1.80 -9.51
N GLY A 135 -15.73 1.51 -9.29
CA GLY A 135 -16.34 0.22 -9.66
C GLY A 135 -15.74 -0.98 -8.93
N VAL A 136 -15.19 -0.79 -7.74
CA VAL A 136 -14.58 -1.86 -6.94
C VAL A 136 -15.68 -2.62 -6.21
N GLU A 137 -15.92 -3.86 -6.62
CA GLU A 137 -16.87 -4.77 -5.99
C GLU A 137 -16.18 -5.93 -5.27
N LEU A 138 -16.80 -6.43 -4.20
CA LEU A 138 -16.39 -7.67 -3.56
C LEU A 138 -17.07 -8.86 -4.23
N GLU A 139 -16.33 -9.60 -5.07
CA GLU A 139 -16.86 -10.78 -5.77
C GLU A 139 -17.29 -11.92 -4.83
N SER A 140 -16.53 -12.15 -3.74
CA SER A 140 -16.85 -13.16 -2.73
C SER A 140 -16.36 -12.72 -1.36
N ALA A 141 -17.25 -12.76 -0.37
CA ALA A 141 -16.93 -12.42 1.01
C ALA A 141 -17.38 -13.56 1.94
N THR A 142 -16.42 -14.42 2.32
CA THR A 142 -16.65 -15.43 3.35
C THR A 142 -15.96 -14.99 4.63
N PHE A 143 -16.72 -14.78 5.70
CA PHE A 143 -16.20 -14.38 7.00
C PHE A 143 -16.20 -15.59 7.95
N ALA A 144 -15.02 -16.06 8.33
CA ALA A 144 -14.85 -17.03 9.40
C ALA A 144 -14.75 -16.29 10.74
N VAL A 145 -15.53 -16.72 11.73
CA VAL A 145 -15.47 -16.18 13.09
C VAL A 145 -14.80 -17.19 14.01
N ASP A 146 -13.60 -16.85 14.49
CA ASP A 146 -12.91 -17.67 15.50
C ASP A 146 -13.46 -17.36 16.90
N PHE A 147 -14.44 -18.15 17.35
CA PHE A 147 -14.98 -18.01 18.69
C PHE A 147 -13.99 -18.38 19.80
N ALA A 148 -12.90 -19.11 19.52
CA ALA A 148 -11.85 -19.35 20.50
C ALA A 148 -11.09 -18.06 20.82
N GLU A 149 -10.74 -17.27 19.81
CA GLU A 149 -10.21 -15.92 19.96
C GLU A 149 -11.19 -15.00 20.71
N VAL A 150 -12.47 -15.00 20.33
CA VAL A 150 -13.50 -14.22 21.03
C VAL A 150 -13.57 -14.58 22.51
N ASN A 151 -13.53 -15.88 22.84
CA ASN A 151 -13.59 -16.34 24.23
C ASN A 151 -12.31 -16.00 25.02
N ARG A 152 -11.13 -15.97 24.38
CA ARG A 152 -9.89 -15.46 25.01
C ARG A 152 -10.07 -14.01 25.47
N TRP A 153 -10.66 -13.15 24.64
CA TRP A 153 -10.96 -11.76 25.03
C TRP A 153 -12.01 -11.66 26.14
N ARG A 154 -13.06 -12.50 26.10
CA ARG A 154 -14.09 -12.53 27.16
C ARG A 154 -13.52 -12.88 28.54
N GLN A 155 -12.58 -13.81 28.63
CA GLN A 155 -11.95 -14.19 29.90
C GLN A 155 -11.11 -13.07 30.51
N ARG A 156 -10.70 -12.07 29.70
CA ARG A 156 -9.95 -10.89 30.14
C ARG A 156 -10.87 -9.73 30.53
N LEU A 157 -12.19 -9.87 30.37
CA LEU A 157 -13.12 -8.85 30.83
C LEU A 157 -13.08 -8.78 32.35
N PRO A 158 -13.00 -7.57 32.95
CA PRO A 158 -13.21 -7.45 34.38
C PRO A 158 -14.60 -8.00 34.72
N ILE A 159 -14.73 -8.67 35.86
CA ILE A 159 -16.04 -9.03 36.41
C ILE A 159 -16.77 -7.71 36.66
N ILE A 160 -17.66 -7.32 35.74
CA ILE A 160 -18.55 -6.19 35.97
C ILE A 160 -19.52 -6.68 37.05
N GLY A 161 -19.23 -6.31 38.29
CA GLY A 161 -20.04 -6.63 39.46
C GLY A 161 -21.50 -6.28 39.17
N ASN A 162 -22.34 -7.30 39.25
CA ASN A 162 -23.77 -7.24 39.05
C ASN A 162 -24.33 -6.07 39.89
N ARG A 163 -24.71 -4.94 39.27
CA ARG A 163 -25.56 -3.95 39.94
C ARG A 163 -26.92 -4.62 40.05
N SER A 164 -27.13 -5.27 41.19
CA SER A 164 -28.40 -5.78 41.66
C SER A 164 -29.49 -4.78 41.30
N ARG A 165 -30.36 -5.16 40.36
CA ARG A 165 -31.73 -4.66 40.31
C ARG A 165 -32.39 -5.15 41.60
N THR A 166 -32.30 -4.34 42.66
CA THR A 166 -33.28 -4.42 43.73
C THR A 166 -34.60 -3.91 43.18
N ALA A 167 -35.60 -4.78 43.28
CA ALA A 167 -37.01 -4.56 42.97
C ALA A 167 -37.60 -3.38 43.74
#